data_AF-V7BD78-F1
#
_entry.id   AF-V7BD78-F1
#
_cell.length_a   1.000
_cell.length_b   1.000
_cell.length_c   1.000
_cell.angle_alpha   90.00
_cell.angle_beta   90.00
_cell.angle_gamma   90.00
#
_symmetry.space_group_name_H-M   'P 1'
#
loop_
_entity.id
_entity.type
_entity.pdbx_description
1 polymer ?
#
loop_
_entity_poly.entity_id
_entity_poly.type
_entity_poly.pdbx_seq_one_letter_code
_entity_poly.pdbx_strand_id
1 'polypeptide(L)'
;MSDPSTTPLPHPPLLPEAHRQPLHHHPLPLIQGATAAAPSSSSSLAREYRKGNWTIQETLILITAKKLDDERRLKTPHDPTRPACSSTTSSSARTSGELRWKWVENYCWSHGCLRSQNQCNDKWDNLLRDYKKVRDYESKSQQQQHQQSHEIKHFPSYWTLNKQQRKEQNLPSNMVYEVYHAITEVLQRKQTQPQLQSQTQTQRQPQQQPPVALITVSSPPPPPPPPVSSTTPAVSERSESSGTEHSEDDADDGSESKRRKVKNLGSSIMRSASVLARALRSCEEKKEKRHRELIELEQRRLQMEEARDEVHRQGIATLVAAVTNLSGAIQSLINSERHGQR
;
A
#
# COMPACT_ATOMS: atom_id res chain seq x y z
N MET A 1 -32.20 -23.24 69.33
CA MET A 1 -31.19 -24.28 69.58
C MET A 1 -31.18 -25.24 68.41
N SER A 2 -30.09 -25.28 67.64
CA SER A 2 -29.63 -26.43 66.87
C SER A 2 -28.28 -26.08 66.24
N ASP A 3 -27.25 -26.80 66.69
CA ASP A 3 -25.96 -27.09 66.06
C ASP A 3 -25.74 -28.60 66.34
N PRO A 4 -24.81 -29.32 65.69
CA PRO A 4 -24.44 -29.35 64.27
C PRO A 4 -24.31 -30.82 63.77
N SER A 5 -23.94 -31.03 62.49
CA SER A 5 -23.34 -32.30 62.02
C SER A 5 -22.50 -32.01 60.77
N THR A 6 -21.18 -31.97 60.91
CA THR A 6 -20.22 -33.08 60.71
C THR A 6 -20.01 -33.43 59.23
N THR A 7 -18.87 -32.97 58.74
CA THR A 7 -18.21 -33.29 57.47
C THR A 7 -17.70 -34.74 57.43
N PRO A 8 -17.63 -35.34 56.23
CA PRO A 8 -16.38 -36.01 55.85
C PRO A 8 -15.88 -35.64 54.43
N LEU A 9 -14.57 -35.82 54.26
CA LEU A 9 -13.65 -35.43 53.16
C LEU A 9 -13.70 -36.37 51.91
N PRO A 10 -12.97 -36.08 50.80
CA PRO A 10 -13.39 -36.32 49.42
C PRO A 10 -12.82 -37.59 48.76
N HIS A 11 -13.37 -37.95 47.59
CA HIS A 11 -12.85 -39.00 46.68
C HIS A 11 -12.36 -38.40 45.33
N PRO A 12 -11.31 -38.98 44.68
CA PRO A 12 -10.62 -38.42 43.52
C PRO A 12 -11.24 -38.84 42.15
N PRO A 13 -10.77 -38.30 41.00
CA PRO A 13 -11.59 -38.03 39.81
C PRO A 13 -11.63 -39.17 38.79
N LEU A 14 -12.74 -39.26 38.05
CA LEU A 14 -12.87 -40.12 36.86
C LEU A 14 -12.83 -39.28 35.58
N LEU A 15 -11.84 -39.57 34.73
CA LEU A 15 -11.65 -38.98 33.41
C LEU A 15 -12.64 -39.58 32.39
N PRO A 16 -13.21 -38.79 31.46
CA PRO A 16 -14.00 -39.31 30.36
C PRO A 16 -13.16 -39.82 29.18
N GLU A 17 -13.62 -40.95 28.65
CA GLU A 17 -13.09 -41.79 27.59
C GLU A 17 -12.98 -41.09 26.22
N ALA A 18 -11.81 -41.16 25.59
CA ALA A 18 -11.56 -40.64 24.26
C ALA A 18 -12.23 -41.51 23.19
N HIS A 19 -13.13 -40.90 22.41
CA HIS A 19 -13.76 -41.49 21.24
C HIS A 19 -12.73 -41.86 20.14
N ARG A 20 -12.83 -43.11 19.68
CA ARG A 20 -12.09 -43.70 18.56
C ARG A 20 -12.44 -43.01 17.23
N GLN A 21 -11.43 -42.57 16.49
CA GLN A 21 -11.50 -42.26 15.06
C GLN A 21 -11.03 -43.48 14.23
N PRO A 22 -11.51 -43.71 12.99
CA PRO A 22 -11.18 -44.90 12.21
C PRO A 22 -9.82 -44.81 11.50
N LEU A 23 -9.16 -45.97 11.41
CA LEU A 23 -7.89 -46.24 10.74
C LEU A 23 -7.96 -46.01 9.21
N HIS A 24 -7.18 -45.07 8.68
CA HIS A 24 -6.73 -45.08 7.28
C HIS A 24 -5.25 -45.45 7.23
N HIS A 25 -4.95 -46.52 6.48
CA HIS A 25 -3.63 -47.07 6.26
C HIS A 25 -2.77 -46.14 5.38
N HIS A 26 -1.55 -45.83 5.82
CA HIS A 26 -0.47 -45.35 4.97
C HIS A 26 0.68 -46.37 5.01
N PRO A 27 1.24 -46.80 3.85
CA PRO A 27 2.46 -47.61 3.84
C PRO A 27 3.69 -46.71 4.02
N LEU A 28 4.59 -47.11 4.92
CA LEU A 28 5.93 -46.56 5.09
C LEU A 28 6.85 -47.07 3.97
N PRO A 29 7.71 -46.23 3.36
CA PRO A 29 8.85 -46.72 2.62
C PRO A 29 10.07 -46.91 3.52
N LEU A 30 10.74 -48.02 3.28
CA LEU A 30 11.94 -48.55 3.91
C LEU A 30 13.15 -47.63 3.67
N ILE A 31 13.95 -47.42 4.72
CA ILE A 31 15.23 -46.70 4.70
C ILE A 31 16.30 -47.56 4.02
N GLN A 32 16.94 -47.03 2.97
CA GLN A 32 18.24 -47.51 2.50
C GLN A 32 19.11 -46.30 2.11
N GLY A 33 20.40 -46.40 2.41
CA GLY A 33 21.30 -45.28 2.65
C GLY A 33 21.88 -44.54 1.45
N ALA A 34 22.51 -43.41 1.80
CA ALA A 34 23.48 -42.60 1.07
C ALA A 34 22.99 -41.88 -0.20
N THR A 35 22.84 -40.56 -0.11
CA THR A 35 23.77 -39.57 -0.67
C THR A 35 23.30 -38.16 -0.28
N ALA A 36 24.23 -37.33 0.19
CA ALA A 36 23.98 -35.93 0.50
C ALA A 36 23.70 -35.16 -0.79
N ALA A 37 22.44 -34.80 -1.00
CA ALA A 37 22.04 -33.77 -1.95
C ALA A 37 21.09 -32.83 -1.20
N ALA A 38 21.57 -31.61 -0.94
CA ALA A 38 20.74 -30.54 -0.39
C ALA A 38 19.58 -30.25 -1.36
N PRO A 39 18.31 -30.29 -0.93
CA PRO A 39 17.24 -29.75 -1.74
C PRO A 39 17.28 -28.23 -1.60
N SER A 40 17.75 -27.55 -2.65
CA SER A 40 17.39 -26.18 -2.96
C SER A 40 15.90 -26.11 -3.29
N SER A 41 15.06 -26.24 -2.26
CA SER A 41 13.62 -26.01 -2.34
C SER A 41 13.36 -24.53 -2.12
N SER A 42 13.52 -23.71 -3.16
CA SER A 42 12.78 -22.46 -3.28
C SER A 42 11.31 -22.77 -3.56
N SER A 43 10.66 -23.48 -2.64
CA SER A 43 9.21 -23.45 -2.57
C SER A 43 8.88 -22.08 -2.01
N SER A 44 8.29 -21.22 -2.83
CA SER A 44 7.46 -20.13 -2.35
C SER A 44 6.47 -20.76 -1.36
N LEU A 45 6.78 -20.77 -0.06
CA LEU A 45 5.86 -21.28 0.95
C LEU A 45 4.56 -20.53 0.72
N ALA A 46 3.52 -21.25 0.30
CA ALA A 46 2.25 -20.65 -0.02
C ALA A 46 1.83 -19.83 1.20
N ARG A 47 1.63 -18.52 1.01
CA ARG A 47 1.19 -17.64 2.08
C ARG A 47 -0.16 -18.17 2.58
N GLU A 48 -0.17 -18.76 3.77
CA GLU A 48 -1.41 -19.16 4.43
C GLU A 48 -2.12 -17.91 4.95
N TYR A 49 -3.23 -17.57 4.33
CA TYR A 49 -4.00 -16.38 4.69
C TYR A 49 -5.07 -16.71 5.72
N ARG A 50 -5.11 -15.90 6.78
CA ARG A 50 -6.11 -16.00 7.83
C ARG A 50 -7.51 -15.74 7.27
N LYS A 51 -8.43 -16.64 7.61
CA LYS A 51 -9.86 -16.52 7.31
C LYS A 51 -10.63 -16.04 8.54
N GLY A 52 -11.79 -15.42 8.32
CA GLY A 52 -12.71 -15.03 9.39
C GLY A 52 -12.58 -13.56 9.85
N ASN A 53 -13.08 -13.30 11.06
CA ASN A 53 -13.30 -11.96 11.58
C ASN A 53 -12.03 -11.13 11.66
N TRP A 54 -12.13 -9.85 11.31
CA TRP A 54 -11.05 -8.88 11.45
C TRP A 54 -10.98 -8.39 12.89
N THR A 55 -9.81 -8.51 13.49
CA THR A 55 -9.52 -7.90 14.78
C THR A 55 -9.32 -6.39 14.62
N ILE A 56 -9.43 -5.67 15.75
CA ILE A 56 -9.11 -4.22 15.78
C ILE A 56 -7.66 -4.01 15.38
N GLN A 57 -6.74 -4.81 15.91
CA GLN A 57 -5.31 -4.74 15.58
C GLN A 57 -5.05 -4.92 14.07
N GLU A 58 -5.59 -5.97 13.44
CA GLU A 58 -5.46 -6.18 11.99
C GLU A 58 -6.02 -4.99 11.19
N THR A 59 -7.13 -4.42 11.66
CA THR A 59 -7.76 -3.24 11.04
C THR A 59 -6.87 -2.01 11.13
N LEU A 60 -6.27 -1.76 12.30
CA LEU A 60 -5.33 -0.64 12.49
C LEU A 60 -4.05 -0.84 11.66
N ILE A 61 -3.53 -2.06 11.56
CA ILE A 61 -2.39 -2.38 10.68
C ILE A 61 -2.71 -2.03 9.22
N LEU A 62 -3.90 -2.39 8.73
CA LEU A 62 -4.34 -2.05 7.37
C LEU A 62 -4.44 -0.53 7.16
N ILE A 63 -4.97 0.22 8.13
CA ILE A 63 -5.07 1.68 8.05
C ILE A 63 -3.69 2.32 8.02
N THR A 64 -2.77 1.86 8.86
CA THR A 64 -1.36 2.30 8.86
C THR A 64 -0.68 1.98 7.53
N ALA A 65 -0.89 0.78 6.98
CA ALA A 65 -0.41 0.43 5.65
C ALA A 65 -0.95 1.41 4.60
N LYS A 66 -2.23 1.75 4.65
CA LYS A 66 -2.84 2.71 3.71
C LYS A 66 -2.29 4.12 3.86
N LYS A 67 -2.00 4.57 5.08
CA LYS A 67 -1.32 5.85 5.36
C LYS A 67 0.05 5.90 4.67
N LEU A 68 0.87 4.85 4.85
CA LEU A 68 2.21 4.78 4.27
C LEU A 68 2.20 4.60 2.75
N ASP A 69 1.24 3.85 2.21
CA ASP A 69 1.01 3.75 0.76
C ASP A 69 0.67 5.13 0.16
N ASP A 70 -0.21 5.89 0.82
CA ASP A 70 -0.55 7.24 0.39
C ASP A 70 0.67 8.17 0.46
N GLU A 71 1.44 8.14 1.54
CA GLU A 71 2.67 8.92 1.66
C GLU A 71 3.70 8.59 0.58
N ARG A 72 3.98 7.30 0.33
CA ARG A 72 4.87 6.89 -0.77
C ARG A 72 4.43 7.49 -2.11
N ARG A 73 3.12 7.55 -2.35
CA ARG A 73 2.56 8.13 -3.56
C ARG A 73 2.70 9.66 -3.63
N LEU A 74 2.59 10.34 -2.50
CA LEU A 74 2.79 11.80 -2.42
C LEU A 74 4.28 12.19 -2.55
N LYS A 75 5.19 11.35 -2.06
CA LYS A 75 6.65 11.57 -2.15
C LYS A 75 7.28 11.21 -3.50
N THR A 76 6.56 10.52 -4.38
CA THR A 76 7.06 10.20 -5.74
C THR A 76 6.82 11.44 -6.61
N PRO A 77 7.84 12.20 -7.03
CA PRO A 77 7.66 13.32 -7.94
C PRO A 77 7.07 12.78 -9.24
N HIS A 78 5.93 13.31 -9.65
CA HIS A 78 5.40 13.07 -10.97
C HIS A 78 6.34 13.75 -11.98
N ASP A 79 7.35 13.01 -12.44
CA ASP A 79 8.24 13.42 -13.52
C ASP A 79 7.39 13.81 -14.76
N PRO A 80 7.32 15.11 -15.13
CA PRO A 80 6.54 15.56 -16.29
C PRO A 80 7.13 15.08 -17.62
N THR A 81 8.37 14.58 -17.60
CA THR A 81 9.13 14.18 -18.79
C THR A 81 8.96 12.70 -19.15
N ARG A 82 8.18 11.94 -18.38
CA ARG A 82 7.87 10.56 -18.74
C ARG A 82 6.76 10.58 -19.79
N PRO A 83 7.03 10.17 -21.06
CA PRO A 83 6.00 10.18 -22.08
C PRO A 83 4.85 9.27 -21.62
N ALA A 84 3.63 9.78 -21.73
CA ALA A 84 2.42 8.98 -21.73
C ALA A 84 2.42 8.08 -22.99
N CYS A 85 3.36 7.13 -23.07
CA CYS A 85 3.36 6.14 -24.13
C CYS A 85 2.50 4.95 -23.69
N SER A 86 1.43 4.76 -24.48
CA SER A 86 0.60 3.56 -24.56
C SER A 86 -0.44 3.39 -23.45
N SER A 87 -1.38 4.33 -23.39
CA SER A 87 -2.78 4.00 -23.18
C SER A 87 -3.32 3.17 -24.36
N THR A 88 -2.94 1.89 -24.37
CA THR A 88 -3.67 0.85 -25.09
C THR A 88 -3.95 -0.26 -24.09
N THR A 89 -5.25 -0.53 -23.93
CA THR A 89 -5.87 -1.53 -23.04
C THR A 89 -6.02 -1.12 -21.57
N SER A 90 -7.24 -1.30 -21.08
CA SER A 90 -7.74 -1.22 -19.70
C SER A 90 -7.04 -2.17 -18.70
N SER A 91 -5.84 -2.68 -19.03
CA SER A 91 -5.05 -3.64 -18.27
C SER A 91 -4.01 -2.96 -17.36
N SER A 92 -3.43 -1.82 -17.73
CA SER A 92 -2.36 -1.15 -16.96
C SER A 92 -2.83 -0.46 -15.66
N ALA A 93 -4.10 -0.05 -15.59
CA ALA A 93 -4.69 0.43 -14.33
C ALA A 93 -4.91 -0.72 -13.34
N ARG A 94 -5.25 -1.91 -13.85
CA ARG A 94 -5.41 -3.13 -13.05
C ARG A 94 -4.07 -3.60 -12.49
N THR A 95 -3.01 -3.58 -13.29
CA THR A 95 -1.66 -3.93 -12.81
C THR A 95 -1.11 -2.92 -11.81
N SER A 96 -1.36 -1.62 -12.00
CA SER A 96 -0.97 -0.59 -11.04
C SER A 96 -1.75 -0.68 -9.71
N GLY A 97 -3.04 -1.01 -9.76
CA GLY A 97 -3.86 -1.28 -8.58
C GLY A 97 -3.43 -2.55 -7.84
N GLU A 98 -3.16 -3.62 -8.58
CA GLU A 98 -2.63 -4.88 -8.06
C GLU A 98 -1.27 -4.68 -7.35
N LEU A 99 -0.35 -3.95 -7.99
CA LEU A 99 0.96 -3.62 -7.39
C LEU A 99 0.84 -2.81 -6.09
N ARG A 100 -0.17 -1.92 -5.98
CA ARG A 100 -0.43 -1.14 -4.75
C ARG A 100 -0.88 -2.06 -3.64
N TRP A 101 -1.89 -2.87 -3.91
CA TRP A 101 -2.43 -3.75 -2.90
C TRP A 101 -1.44 -4.85 -2.53
N LYS A 102 -0.55 -5.27 -3.45
CA LYS A 102 0.53 -6.21 -3.14
C LYS A 102 1.51 -5.65 -2.10
N TRP A 103 1.81 -4.36 -2.17
CA TRP A 103 2.62 -3.71 -1.14
C TRP A 103 1.88 -3.65 0.19
N VAL A 104 0.59 -3.30 0.18
CA VAL A 104 -0.25 -3.29 1.39
C VAL A 104 -0.31 -4.67 2.03
N GLU A 105 -0.49 -5.72 1.22
CA GLU A 105 -0.45 -7.12 1.67
C GLU A 105 0.89 -7.44 2.35
N ASN A 106 2.01 -7.09 1.72
CA ASN A 106 3.34 -7.33 2.30
C ASN A 106 3.54 -6.62 3.64
N TYR A 107 3.10 -5.36 3.75
CA TYR A 107 3.17 -4.63 5.02
C TYR A 107 2.29 -5.29 6.09
N CYS A 108 1.04 -5.64 5.74
CA CYS A 108 0.15 -6.32 6.67
C CYS A 108 0.78 -7.64 7.14
N TRP A 109 1.32 -8.43 6.20
CA TRP A 109 1.98 -9.70 6.47
C TRP A 109 3.15 -9.57 7.44
N SER A 110 4.03 -8.59 7.24
CA SER A 110 5.19 -8.37 8.12
C SER A 110 4.82 -7.93 9.53
N HIS A 111 3.60 -7.42 9.72
CA HIS A 111 3.07 -6.98 11.02
C HIS A 111 2.10 -8.00 11.64
N GLY A 112 2.11 -9.25 11.15
CA GLY A 112 1.28 -10.33 11.68
C GLY A 112 -0.18 -10.30 11.23
N CYS A 113 -0.56 -9.37 10.34
CA CYS A 113 -1.86 -9.35 9.67
C CYS A 113 -1.78 -10.21 8.41
N LEU A 114 -1.99 -11.53 8.57
CA LEU A 114 -1.86 -12.54 7.51
C LEU A 114 -3.08 -12.52 6.56
N ARG A 115 -3.36 -11.39 5.94
CA ARG A 115 -4.50 -11.18 5.04
C ARG A 115 -4.02 -11.02 3.61
N SER A 116 -4.74 -11.61 2.68
CA SER A 116 -4.41 -11.50 1.26
C SER A 116 -4.71 -10.10 0.74
N GLN A 117 -4.16 -9.82 -0.43
CA GLN A 117 -4.41 -8.58 -1.15
C GLN A 117 -5.89 -8.22 -1.23
N ASN A 118 -6.71 -9.17 -1.70
CA ASN A 118 -8.14 -8.96 -1.91
C ASN A 118 -8.86 -8.76 -0.58
N GLN A 119 -8.50 -9.51 0.46
CA GLN A 119 -9.07 -9.32 1.79
C GLN A 119 -8.80 -7.91 2.33
N CYS A 120 -7.58 -7.41 2.17
CA CYS A 120 -7.21 -6.05 2.56
C CYS A 120 -8.01 -5.00 1.77
N ASN A 121 -8.15 -5.18 0.45
CA ASN A 121 -8.93 -4.29 -0.41
C ASN A 121 -10.40 -4.25 0.00
N ASP A 122 -11.05 -5.41 0.10
CA ASP A 122 -12.47 -5.50 0.47
C ASP A 122 -12.73 -4.92 1.86
N LYS A 123 -11.83 -5.19 2.82
CA LYS A 123 -11.91 -4.64 4.17
C LYS A 123 -11.80 -3.11 4.15
N TRP A 124 -10.86 -2.56 3.38
CA TRP A 124 -10.68 -1.11 3.25
C TRP A 124 -11.92 -0.43 2.67
N ASP A 125 -12.48 -1.00 1.61
CA ASP A 125 -13.69 -0.48 0.97
C ASP A 125 -14.90 -0.50 1.92
N ASN A 126 -15.06 -1.57 2.69
CA ASN A 126 -16.08 -1.66 3.72
C ASN A 126 -15.87 -0.63 4.84
N LEU A 127 -14.63 -0.46 5.32
CA LEU A 127 -14.30 0.55 6.33
C LEU A 127 -14.63 1.97 5.85
N LEU A 128 -14.32 2.31 4.60
CA LEU A 128 -14.64 3.63 4.05
C LEU A 128 -16.14 3.85 3.90
N ARG A 129 -16.92 2.81 3.57
CA ARG A 129 -18.39 2.89 3.55
C ARG A 129 -18.94 3.13 4.96
N ASP A 130 -18.50 2.37 5.94
CA ASP A 130 -18.93 2.50 7.32
C ASP A 130 -18.52 3.85 7.92
N TYR A 131 -17.29 4.30 7.63
CA TYR A 131 -16.76 5.60 8.04
C TYR A 131 -17.65 6.75 7.56
N LYS A 132 -18.02 6.75 6.27
CA LYS A 132 -18.90 7.78 5.69
C LYS A 132 -20.24 7.81 6.43
N LYS A 133 -20.87 6.64 6.64
CA LYS A 133 -22.14 6.55 7.36
C LYS A 133 -22.05 7.14 8.77
N VAL A 134 -21.02 6.79 9.53
CA VAL A 134 -20.82 7.29 10.90
C VAL A 134 -20.55 8.79 10.90
N ARG A 135 -19.68 9.28 10.02
CA ARG A 135 -19.35 10.71 9.91
C ARG A 135 -20.58 11.55 9.56
N ASP A 136 -21.40 11.10 8.62
CA ASP A 136 -22.60 11.82 8.18
C ASP A 136 -23.66 11.85 9.30
N TYR A 137 -23.76 10.78 10.10
CA TYR A 137 -24.62 10.75 11.29
C TYR A 137 -24.12 11.71 12.38
N GLU A 138 -22.83 11.67 12.71
CA GLU A 138 -22.22 12.56 13.70
C GLU A 138 -22.40 14.04 13.32
N SER A 139 -22.25 14.37 12.03
CA SER A 139 -22.51 15.74 11.54
C SER A 139 -23.96 16.18 11.75
N LYS A 140 -24.94 15.29 11.55
CA LYS A 140 -26.36 15.59 11.78
C LYS A 140 -26.68 15.71 13.26
N SER A 141 -26.09 14.86 14.11
CA SER A 141 -26.22 14.94 15.56
C SER A 141 -25.69 16.28 16.09
N GLN A 142 -24.51 16.72 15.62
CA GLN A 142 -23.92 18.01 16.00
C GLN A 142 -24.77 19.21 15.54
N GLN A 143 -25.29 19.20 14.31
CA GLN A 143 -26.14 20.28 13.80
C GLN A 143 -27.43 20.43 14.62
N GLN A 144 -28.06 19.32 15.01
CA GLN A 144 -29.31 19.35 15.78
C GLN A 144 -29.09 19.71 17.25
N GLN A 145 -27.92 19.39 17.83
CA GLN A 145 -27.56 19.87 19.17
C GLN A 145 -27.46 21.40 19.26
N HIS A 146 -27.05 22.07 18.18
CA HIS A 146 -26.91 23.53 18.14
C HIS A 146 -28.24 24.26 17.83
N GLN A 147 -29.26 23.54 17.36
CA GLN A 147 -30.58 24.10 17.06
C GLN A 147 -31.51 23.85 18.26
N GLN A 148 -31.41 24.70 19.30
CA GLN A 148 -32.34 24.71 20.43
C GLN A 148 -33.73 25.18 19.99
N SER A 149 -34.57 24.28 19.46
CA SER A 149 -35.97 24.59 19.20
C SER A 149 -36.88 23.41 19.56
N HIS A 150 -37.38 23.46 20.80
CA HIS A 150 -38.71 23.07 21.30
C HIS A 150 -39.42 21.74 20.93
N GLU A 151 -38.86 20.82 20.14
CA GLU A 151 -39.39 19.46 20.03
C GLU A 151 -38.30 18.38 20.13
N ILE A 152 -38.53 17.44 21.04
CA ILE A 152 -37.56 16.51 21.60
C ILE A 152 -37.31 15.36 20.60
N LYS A 153 -36.43 15.57 19.62
CA LYS A 153 -35.65 14.47 19.04
C LYS A 153 -34.19 14.71 19.34
N HIS A 154 -33.79 14.33 20.54
CA HIS A 154 -32.37 14.25 20.88
C HIS A 154 -31.70 13.23 19.96
N PHE A 155 -30.82 13.67 19.07
CA PHE A 155 -29.96 12.79 18.28
C PHE A 155 -28.66 12.56 19.06
N PRO A 156 -28.54 11.45 19.82
CA PRO A 156 -27.31 11.14 20.53
C PRO A 156 -26.15 10.93 19.55
N SER A 157 -24.92 11.12 20.03
CA SER A 157 -23.74 10.77 19.25
C SER A 157 -23.69 9.25 19.02
N TYR A 158 -23.18 8.84 17.86
CA TYR A 158 -22.90 7.46 17.49
C TYR A 158 -22.13 6.71 18.58
N TRP A 159 -21.21 7.38 19.27
CA TRP A 159 -20.36 6.77 20.30
C TRP A 159 -21.15 6.40 21.56
N THR A 160 -22.25 7.09 21.85
CA THR A 160 -23.12 6.79 22.99
C THR A 160 -24.25 5.81 22.64
N LEU A 161 -24.49 5.56 21.35
CA LEU A 161 -25.48 4.57 20.90
C LEU A 161 -25.03 3.13 21.19
N ASN A 162 -25.94 2.34 21.74
CA ASN A 162 -25.79 0.90 21.91
C ASN A 162 -25.95 0.17 20.56
N LYS A 163 -25.46 -1.08 20.47
CA LYS A 163 -25.47 -1.87 19.22
C LYS A 163 -26.84 -1.98 18.54
N GLN A 164 -27.90 -2.14 19.33
CA GLN A 164 -29.27 -2.24 18.83
C GLN A 164 -29.77 -0.90 18.25
N GLN A 165 -29.51 0.21 18.94
CA GLN A 165 -29.89 1.54 18.46
C GLN A 165 -29.13 1.91 17.18
N ARG A 166 -27.85 1.50 17.05
CA ARG A 166 -27.10 1.67 15.79
C ARG A 166 -27.80 0.96 14.63
N LYS A 167 -28.31 -0.25 14.86
CA LYS A 167 -29.06 -1.02 13.85
C LYS A 167 -30.36 -0.32 13.46
N GLU A 168 -31.12 0.17 14.43
CA GLU A 168 -32.36 0.93 14.21
C GLU A 168 -32.12 2.23 13.41
N GLN A 169 -30.95 2.86 13.60
CA GLN A 169 -30.52 4.04 12.83
C GLN A 169 -29.77 3.69 11.53
N ASN A 170 -29.72 2.41 11.11
CA ASN A 170 -28.99 1.92 9.93
C ASN A 170 -27.47 2.23 9.93
N LEU A 171 -26.88 2.35 11.11
CA LEU A 171 -25.47 2.66 11.32
C LEU A 171 -24.63 1.38 11.47
N PRO A 172 -23.34 1.43 11.10
CA PRO A 172 -22.42 0.30 11.31
C PRO A 172 -22.37 -0.09 12.78
N SER A 173 -22.49 -1.39 13.09
CA SER A 173 -22.42 -1.85 14.49
C SER A 173 -20.99 -1.99 15.02
N ASN A 174 -20.02 -2.24 14.15
CA ASN A 174 -18.65 -2.61 14.53
C ASN A 174 -17.63 -1.47 14.37
N MET A 175 -18.06 -0.26 14.00
CA MET A 175 -17.15 0.89 13.94
C MET A 175 -16.81 1.30 15.38
N VAL A 176 -15.51 1.30 15.67
CA VAL A 176 -14.97 1.73 16.97
C VAL A 176 -14.26 3.07 16.80
N TYR A 177 -14.19 3.84 17.89
CA TYR A 177 -13.66 5.21 17.87
C TYR A 177 -12.23 5.26 17.33
N GLU A 178 -11.37 4.35 17.80
CA GLU A 178 -9.97 4.27 17.40
C GLU A 178 -9.79 4.05 15.88
N VAL A 179 -10.58 3.15 15.29
CA VAL A 179 -10.59 2.89 13.84
C VAL A 179 -11.11 4.11 13.07
N TYR A 180 -12.18 4.74 13.55
CA TYR A 180 -12.73 5.95 12.93
C TYR A 180 -11.73 7.11 12.95
N HIS A 181 -11.05 7.31 14.07
CA HIS A 181 -10.03 8.34 14.23
C HIS A 181 -8.84 8.08 13.28
N ALA A 182 -8.33 6.85 13.25
CA ALA A 182 -7.23 6.48 12.37
C ALA A 182 -7.58 6.67 10.88
N ILE A 183 -8.80 6.32 10.45
CA ILE A 183 -9.27 6.57 9.07
C ILE A 183 -9.36 8.08 8.80
N THR A 184 -9.88 8.85 9.75
CA THR A 184 -9.99 10.31 9.66
C THR A 184 -8.63 10.95 9.39
N GLU A 185 -7.59 10.55 10.13
CA GLU A 185 -6.23 11.03 9.90
C GLU A 185 -5.69 10.73 8.49
N VAL A 186 -5.98 9.54 7.95
CA VAL A 186 -5.54 9.16 6.60
C VAL A 186 -6.26 9.99 5.53
N LEU A 187 -7.54 10.31 5.74
CA LEU A 187 -8.32 11.09 4.79
C LEU A 187 -8.04 12.59 4.88
N GLN A 188 -7.86 13.16 6.08
CA GLN A 188 -7.62 14.60 6.27
C GLN A 188 -6.30 15.07 5.64
N ARG A 189 -5.24 14.25 5.69
CA ARG A 189 -3.96 14.56 5.01
C ARG A 189 -4.12 14.77 3.50
N LYS A 190 -5.15 14.16 2.87
CA LYS A 190 -5.46 14.37 1.45
C LYS A 190 -6.16 15.70 1.18
N GLN A 191 -6.83 16.30 2.18
CA GLN A 191 -7.66 17.49 2.03
C GLN A 191 -6.90 18.81 2.28
N THR A 192 -5.87 18.80 3.13
CA THR A 192 -5.05 19.99 3.46
C THR A 192 -3.88 20.26 2.51
N GLN A 193 -3.57 19.35 1.58
CA GLN A 193 -2.41 19.48 0.69
C GLN A 193 -2.60 20.21 -0.67
N PRO A 194 -3.80 20.50 -1.22
CA PRO A 194 -3.87 21.18 -2.51
C PRO A 194 -3.40 22.65 -2.54
N GLN A 195 -3.12 23.32 -1.40
CA GLN A 195 -3.02 24.79 -1.37
C GLN A 195 -1.62 25.39 -1.15
N LEU A 196 -0.54 24.60 -1.08
CA LEU A 196 0.81 25.15 -0.78
C LEU A 196 1.76 25.26 -1.98
N GLN A 197 1.30 25.07 -3.22
CA GLN A 197 2.15 25.18 -4.41
C GLN A 197 1.98 26.45 -5.26
N SER A 198 1.31 27.48 -4.74
CA SER A 198 1.21 28.78 -5.40
C SER A 198 1.42 29.94 -4.43
N GLN A 199 2.60 30.02 -3.80
CA GLN A 199 3.05 31.25 -3.15
C GLN A 199 4.57 31.27 -2.94
N THR A 200 5.30 31.50 -4.03
CA THR A 200 6.61 32.15 -3.99
C THR A 200 6.68 33.18 -5.11
N GLN A 201 6.21 34.40 -4.85
CA GLN A 201 6.70 35.60 -5.52
C GLN A 201 6.60 36.79 -4.55
N THR A 202 7.77 37.14 -4.00
CA THR A 202 8.28 38.48 -3.67
C THR A 202 7.33 39.59 -3.18
N GLN A 203 7.63 40.04 -1.95
CA GLN A 203 7.29 41.34 -1.35
C GLN A 203 7.46 42.52 -2.33
N ARG A 204 6.44 43.39 -2.43
CA ARG A 204 6.56 44.87 -2.41
C ARG A 204 5.23 45.51 -1.98
N GLN A 205 5.34 46.51 -1.12
CA GLN A 205 4.27 47.37 -0.57
C GLN A 205 3.69 48.36 -1.62
N PRO A 206 2.59 49.09 -1.32
CA PRO A 206 1.53 49.41 -2.28
C PRO A 206 1.68 50.76 -2.98
N GLN A 207 1.24 50.85 -4.24
CA GLN A 207 0.91 52.13 -4.87
C GLN A 207 -0.22 52.00 -5.89
N GLN A 208 -0.97 53.09 -6.01
CA GLN A 208 -2.35 53.28 -6.49
C GLN A 208 -2.62 52.91 -7.97
N GLN A 209 -3.90 52.61 -8.26
CA GLN A 209 -4.48 52.25 -9.57
C GLN A 209 -4.42 53.38 -10.62
N PRO A 210 -4.63 53.07 -11.92
CA PRO A 210 -6.00 53.20 -12.49
C PRO A 210 -6.43 52.01 -13.38
N PRO A 211 -7.73 51.89 -13.73
CA PRO A 211 -8.34 50.66 -14.26
C PRO A 211 -8.32 50.60 -15.79
N VAL A 212 -8.05 49.43 -16.37
CA VAL A 212 -8.36 49.15 -17.79
C VAL A 212 -8.72 47.69 -18.04
N ALA A 213 -9.90 47.54 -18.65
CA ALA A 213 -10.42 46.50 -19.52
C ALA A 213 -10.39 45.02 -19.05
N LEU A 214 -11.60 44.52 -18.75
CA LEU A 214 -11.97 43.11 -18.83
C LEU A 214 -11.70 42.58 -20.25
N ILE A 215 -10.76 41.64 -20.40
CA ILE A 215 -10.67 40.79 -21.59
C ILE A 215 -11.08 39.38 -21.17
N THR A 216 -12.33 39.05 -21.49
CA THR A 216 -12.90 37.72 -21.46
C THR A 216 -12.14 36.86 -22.48
N VAL A 217 -11.31 35.92 -22.02
CA VAL A 217 -10.77 34.85 -22.88
C VAL A 217 -11.64 33.61 -22.72
N SER A 218 -12.42 33.37 -23.78
CA SER A 218 -13.30 32.22 -23.95
C SER A 218 -12.52 30.90 -23.96
N SER A 219 -13.04 29.90 -23.24
CA SER A 219 -12.64 28.50 -23.35
C SER A 219 -12.92 27.96 -24.77
N PRO A 220 -12.05 27.14 -25.37
CA PRO A 220 -12.37 26.47 -26.63
C PRO A 220 -13.43 25.36 -26.40
N PRO A 221 -14.33 25.11 -27.39
CA PRO A 221 -15.39 24.11 -27.29
C PRO A 221 -14.85 22.68 -27.50
N PRO A 222 -15.58 21.64 -27.04
CA PRO A 222 -15.23 20.23 -27.25
C PRO A 222 -15.42 19.79 -28.71
N PRO A 223 -14.66 18.78 -29.19
CA PRO A 223 -14.81 18.25 -30.55
C PRO A 223 -16.10 17.41 -30.71
N PRO A 224 -16.66 17.34 -31.94
CA PRO A 224 -17.93 16.66 -32.23
C PRO A 224 -17.82 15.12 -32.28
N PRO A 225 -18.94 14.39 -32.10
CA PRO A 225 -19.00 12.94 -32.24
C PRO A 225 -18.95 12.49 -33.72
N PRO A 226 -18.40 11.29 -34.03
CA PRO A 226 -18.39 10.77 -35.39
C PRO A 226 -19.80 10.35 -35.87
N PRO A 227 -20.09 10.48 -37.17
CA PRO A 227 -21.42 10.21 -37.71
C PRO A 227 -21.71 8.71 -37.81
N VAL A 228 -22.96 8.39 -37.50
CA VAL A 228 -23.63 7.13 -37.86
C VAL A 228 -23.81 7.07 -39.38
N SER A 229 -23.52 5.91 -39.97
CA SER A 229 -23.97 5.56 -41.32
C SER A 229 -24.33 4.08 -41.33
N SER A 230 -25.61 3.85 -41.07
CA SER A 230 -26.37 2.72 -41.61
C SER A 230 -26.44 2.85 -43.13
N THR A 231 -26.07 1.81 -43.88
CA THR A 231 -26.77 1.28 -45.08
C THR A 231 -26.04 0.02 -45.58
N THR A 232 -26.69 -1.13 -45.41
CA THR A 232 -26.54 -2.38 -46.18
C THR A 232 -27.14 -2.21 -47.58
N PRO A 233 -26.70 -2.95 -48.64
CA PRO A 233 -27.12 -4.35 -48.89
C PRO A 233 -25.92 -5.30 -49.18
N ALA A 234 -25.92 -6.57 -48.72
CA ALA A 234 -26.44 -7.79 -49.38
C ALA A 234 -25.66 -8.12 -50.69
N VAL A 235 -25.09 -9.30 -50.98
CA VAL A 235 -25.42 -10.72 -50.75
C VAL A 235 -24.14 -11.58 -50.95
N SER A 236 -24.21 -12.86 -50.57
CA SER A 236 -23.35 -14.01 -50.93
C SER A 236 -22.05 -14.21 -50.13
N GLU A 237 -21.77 -15.38 -49.55
CA GLU A 237 -22.53 -16.62 -49.48
C GLU A 237 -22.02 -17.47 -48.32
N ARG A 238 -22.98 -18.15 -47.68
CA ARG A 238 -22.84 -19.15 -46.64
C ARG A 238 -22.39 -20.45 -47.29
N SER A 239 -21.46 -21.18 -46.70
CA SER A 239 -21.42 -22.65 -46.86
C SER A 239 -20.66 -23.28 -45.71
N GLU A 240 -21.47 -23.87 -44.83
CA GLU A 240 -21.11 -24.96 -43.92
C GLU A 240 -21.10 -26.28 -44.74
N SER A 241 -20.74 -27.39 -44.07
CA SER A 241 -20.78 -28.78 -44.55
C SER A 241 -19.50 -29.24 -45.25
N SER A 242 -19.01 -30.48 -45.13
CA SER A 242 -19.18 -31.61 -44.22
C SER A 242 -18.07 -32.58 -44.65
N GLY A 243 -17.64 -33.46 -43.75
CA GLY A 243 -16.67 -34.49 -44.04
C GLY A 243 -17.07 -35.37 -45.22
N THR A 244 -16.07 -35.73 -46.01
CA THR A 244 -16.09 -36.86 -46.94
C THR A 244 -14.80 -37.62 -46.79
N GLU A 245 -14.97 -38.93 -46.76
CA GLU A 245 -14.00 -39.98 -46.50
C GLU A 245 -12.91 -40.18 -47.57
N HIS A 246 -11.78 -40.71 -47.09
CA HIS A 246 -10.99 -41.80 -47.68
C HIS A 246 -11.02 -42.00 -49.21
N SER A 247 -9.87 -41.82 -49.86
CA SER A 247 -9.17 -42.88 -50.59
C SER A 247 -7.78 -42.40 -51.03
N GLU A 248 -6.80 -43.15 -50.54
CA GLU A 248 -5.64 -43.74 -51.21
C GLU A 248 -5.04 -43.09 -52.48
N ASP A 249 -3.71 -43.18 -52.48
CA ASP A 249 -2.80 -43.22 -53.62
C ASP A 249 -1.95 -41.98 -54.00
N ASP A 250 -0.68 -42.35 -54.12
CA ASP A 250 0.40 -41.80 -54.92
C ASP A 250 1.43 -40.83 -54.33
N ALA A 251 2.66 -41.19 -54.67
CA ALA A 251 3.91 -40.89 -54.02
C ALA A 251 4.60 -39.63 -54.60
N ASP A 252 5.57 -39.17 -53.82
CA ASP A 252 6.79 -38.51 -54.28
C ASP A 252 6.69 -37.09 -54.87
N ASP A 253 6.88 -36.08 -54.00
CA ASP A 253 7.86 -34.98 -54.18
C ASP A 253 7.57 -33.88 -53.12
N GLY A 254 8.41 -33.78 -52.08
CA GLY A 254 8.14 -32.82 -51.00
C GLY A 254 9.25 -32.59 -49.99
N SER A 255 10.51 -32.87 -50.35
CA SER A 255 11.62 -32.83 -49.38
C SER A 255 12.21 -31.41 -49.19
N GLU A 256 12.17 -30.53 -50.19
CA GLU A 256 12.80 -29.21 -50.08
C GLU A 256 11.98 -28.19 -49.26
N SER A 257 10.67 -28.14 -49.44
CA SER A 257 9.79 -27.16 -48.77
C SER A 257 9.73 -27.37 -47.25
N LYS A 258 9.77 -28.63 -46.79
CA LYS A 258 9.83 -28.98 -45.36
C LYS A 258 11.20 -28.62 -44.76
N ARG A 259 12.30 -28.85 -45.48
CA ARG A 259 13.66 -28.52 -45.02
C ARG A 259 13.91 -27.01 -44.91
N ARG A 260 13.34 -26.21 -45.83
CA ARG A 260 13.40 -24.73 -45.77
C ARG A 260 12.55 -24.18 -44.61
N LYS A 261 11.38 -24.75 -44.33
CA LYS A 261 10.52 -24.34 -43.20
C LYS A 261 11.18 -24.56 -41.83
N VAL A 262 11.86 -25.70 -41.63
CA VAL A 262 12.59 -26.01 -40.38
C VAL A 262 13.79 -25.06 -40.18
N LYS A 263 14.55 -24.75 -41.25
CA LYS A 263 15.65 -23.77 -41.20
C LYS A 263 15.17 -22.34 -40.85
N ASN A 264 14.04 -21.93 -41.41
CA ASN A 264 13.44 -20.62 -41.11
C ASN A 264 12.92 -20.53 -39.65
N LEU A 265 12.40 -21.63 -39.11
CA LEU A 265 12.02 -21.72 -37.71
C LEU A 265 13.24 -21.57 -36.78
N GLY A 266 14.36 -22.24 -37.10
CA GLY A 266 15.62 -22.10 -36.36
C GLY A 266 16.16 -20.66 -36.33
N SER A 267 16.10 -19.95 -37.46
CA SER A 267 16.51 -18.55 -37.55
C SER A 267 15.59 -17.62 -36.75
N SER A 268 14.28 -17.85 -36.79
CA SER A 268 13.30 -17.08 -36.00
C SER A 268 13.49 -17.30 -34.49
N ILE A 269 13.76 -18.54 -34.07
CA ILE A 269 14.08 -18.89 -32.67
C ILE A 269 15.38 -18.19 -32.25
N MET A 270 16.44 -18.24 -33.05
CA MET A 270 17.71 -17.58 -32.74
C MET A 270 17.55 -16.06 -32.63
N ARG A 271 16.75 -15.44 -33.50
CA ARG A 271 16.44 -14.01 -33.44
C ARG A 271 15.66 -13.67 -32.17
N SER A 272 14.69 -14.50 -31.79
CA SER A 272 13.88 -14.34 -30.58
C SER A 272 14.75 -14.50 -29.32
N ALA A 273 15.61 -15.52 -29.27
CA ALA A 273 16.58 -15.73 -28.20
C ALA A 273 17.55 -14.55 -28.06
N SER A 274 18.02 -13.99 -29.18
CA SER A 274 18.90 -12.82 -29.19
C SER A 274 18.23 -11.54 -28.69
N VAL A 275 16.92 -11.37 -28.96
CA VAL A 275 16.14 -10.25 -28.41
C VAL A 275 15.95 -10.42 -26.90
N LEU A 276 15.59 -11.62 -26.45
CA LEU A 276 15.44 -11.93 -25.02
C LEU A 276 16.76 -11.75 -24.26
N ALA A 277 17.88 -12.24 -24.80
CA ALA A 277 19.19 -12.09 -24.17
C ALA A 277 19.62 -10.61 -24.03
N ARG A 278 19.33 -9.78 -25.03
CA ARG A 278 19.57 -8.33 -24.94
C ARG A 278 18.67 -7.66 -23.91
N ALA A 279 17.39 -8.04 -23.86
CA ALA A 279 16.45 -7.51 -22.88
C ALA A 279 16.86 -7.88 -21.45
N LEU A 280 17.29 -9.12 -21.21
CA LEU A 280 17.77 -9.58 -19.90
C LEU A 280 19.01 -8.79 -19.46
N ARG A 281 20.03 -8.66 -20.32
CA ARG A 281 21.23 -7.87 -20.00
C ARG A 281 20.90 -6.41 -19.70
N SER A 282 20.01 -5.79 -20.48
CA SER A 282 19.59 -4.40 -20.23
C SER A 282 18.83 -4.25 -18.91
N CYS A 283 18.02 -5.24 -18.53
CA CYS A 283 17.33 -5.27 -17.25
C CYS A 283 18.31 -5.40 -16.08
N GLU A 284 19.33 -6.27 -16.21
CA GLU A 284 20.39 -6.45 -15.21
C GLU A 284 21.21 -5.16 -15.04
N GLU A 285 21.66 -4.54 -16.15
CA GLU A 285 22.40 -3.29 -16.13
C GLU A 285 21.59 -2.16 -15.47
N LYS A 286 20.29 -2.05 -15.78
CA LYS A 286 19.42 -1.07 -15.12
C LYS A 286 19.22 -1.35 -13.64
N LYS A 287 19.15 -2.63 -13.24
CA LYS A 287 19.06 -3.01 -11.83
C LYS A 287 20.35 -2.65 -11.09
N GLU A 288 21.49 -2.96 -11.68
CA GLU A 288 22.81 -2.64 -11.16
C GLU A 288 23.02 -1.13 -11.04
N LYS A 289 22.61 -0.36 -12.06
CA LYS A 289 22.66 1.11 -12.01
C LYS A 289 21.82 1.66 -10.85
N ARG A 290 20.57 1.21 -10.69
CA ARG A 290 19.72 1.63 -9.56
C ARG A 290 20.33 1.24 -8.21
N HIS A 291 20.98 0.08 -8.13
CA HIS A 291 21.64 -0.36 -6.91
C HIS A 291 22.82 0.56 -6.56
N ARG A 292 23.64 0.89 -7.55
CA ARG A 292 24.76 1.82 -7.39
C ARG A 292 24.30 3.22 -6.96
N GLU A 293 23.27 3.76 -7.61
CA GLU A 293 22.69 5.07 -7.27
C GLU A 293 22.14 5.09 -5.83
N LEU A 294 21.54 3.98 -5.38
CA LEU A 294 21.05 3.85 -3.99
C LEU A 294 22.21 3.87 -2.98
N ILE A 295 23.29 3.13 -3.27
CA ILE A 295 24.48 3.10 -2.41
C ILE A 295 25.11 4.51 -2.34
N GLU A 296 25.20 5.20 -3.47
CA GLU A 296 25.76 6.55 -3.53
C GLU A 296 24.92 7.55 -2.72
N LEU A 297 23.58 7.46 -2.80
CA LEU A 297 22.68 8.28 -2.00
C LEU A 297 22.84 8.02 -0.50
N GLU A 298 22.96 6.76 -0.09
CA GLU A 298 23.15 6.42 1.32
C GLU A 298 24.53 6.88 1.82
N GLN A 299 25.58 6.72 1.01
CA GLN A 299 26.90 7.24 1.31
C GLN A 299 26.88 8.77 1.49
N ARG A 300 26.19 9.49 0.59
CA ARG A 300 26.02 10.94 0.70
C ARG A 300 25.23 11.34 1.94
N ARG A 301 24.20 10.56 2.31
CA ARG A 301 23.44 10.78 3.54
C ARG A 301 24.32 10.65 4.78
N LEU A 302 25.14 9.60 4.84
CA LEU A 302 26.09 9.38 5.92
C LEU A 302 27.12 10.51 6.04
N GLN A 303 27.64 11.01 4.91
CA GLN A 303 28.57 12.15 4.91
C GLN A 303 27.93 13.43 5.47
N MET A 304 26.67 13.71 5.12
CA MET A 304 25.96 14.88 5.66
C MET A 304 25.68 14.73 7.17
N GLU A 305 25.36 13.52 7.63
CA GLU A 305 25.18 13.22 9.04
C GLU A 305 26.49 13.36 9.83
N GLU A 306 27.59 12.83 9.31
CA GLU A 306 28.93 12.99 9.90
C GLU A 306 29.34 14.47 9.97
N ALA A 307 29.13 15.23 8.90
CA ALA A 307 29.43 16.67 8.88
C ALA A 307 28.60 17.45 9.92
N ARG A 308 27.33 17.11 10.09
CA ARG A 308 26.46 17.70 11.13
C ARG A 308 27.01 17.39 12.53
N ASP A 309 27.40 16.15 12.76
CA ASP A 309 27.90 15.70 14.05
C ASP A 309 29.28 16.31 14.36
N GLU A 310 30.11 16.55 13.34
CA GLU A 310 31.37 17.29 13.47
C GLU A 310 31.13 18.75 13.88
N VAL A 311 30.21 19.45 13.21
CA VAL A 311 29.84 20.82 13.58
C VAL A 311 29.31 20.89 15.01
N HIS A 312 28.48 19.91 15.40
CA HIS A 312 27.98 19.81 16.78
C HIS A 312 29.14 19.63 17.77
N ARG A 313 30.11 18.76 17.46
CA ARG A 313 31.31 18.55 18.29
C ARG A 313 32.12 19.84 18.42
N GLN A 314 32.33 20.57 17.33
CA GLN A 314 33.01 21.86 17.33
C GLN A 314 32.28 22.91 18.19
N GLY A 315 30.94 22.92 18.14
CA GLY A 315 30.09 23.77 18.97
C GLY A 315 30.27 23.50 20.46
N ILE A 316 30.27 22.22 20.85
CA ILE A 316 30.53 21.81 22.24
C ILE A 316 31.95 22.21 22.67
N ALA A 317 32.96 21.97 21.83
CA ALA A 317 34.34 22.36 22.13
C ALA A 317 34.49 23.87 22.35
N THR A 318 33.81 24.68 21.53
CA THR A 318 33.79 26.14 21.66
C THR A 318 33.13 26.58 22.96
N LEU A 319 32.01 25.94 23.35
CA LEU A 319 31.34 26.20 24.62
C LEU A 319 32.25 25.88 25.82
N VAL A 320 32.92 24.73 25.81
CA VAL A 320 33.85 24.32 26.86
C VAL A 320 35.01 25.32 26.98
N ALA A 321 35.56 25.79 25.86
CA ALA A 321 36.61 26.81 25.86
C ALA A 321 36.12 28.14 26.47
N ALA A 322 34.91 28.60 26.13
CA ALA A 322 34.32 29.82 26.70
C ALA A 322 34.11 29.71 28.22
N VAL A 323 33.61 28.58 28.72
CA VAL A 323 33.44 28.32 30.16
C VAL A 323 34.79 28.29 30.88
N THR A 324 35.80 27.68 30.27
CA THR A 324 37.16 27.64 30.83
C THR A 324 37.77 29.04 30.93
N ASN A 325 37.61 29.86 29.89
CA ASN A 325 38.08 31.25 29.89
C ASN A 325 37.36 32.09 30.95
N LEU A 326 36.04 31.92 31.10
CA LEU A 326 35.27 32.61 32.14
C LEU A 326 35.73 32.19 33.54
N SER A 327 35.94 30.90 33.78
CA SER A 327 36.46 30.40 35.06
C SER A 327 37.83 31.01 35.37
N GLY A 328 38.73 31.07 34.39
CA GLY A 328 40.03 31.72 34.53
C GLY A 328 39.93 33.22 34.85
N ALA A 329 39.03 33.95 34.19
CA ALA A 329 38.78 35.36 34.46
C ALA A 329 38.25 35.60 35.88
N ILE A 330 37.32 34.77 36.35
CA ILE A 330 36.78 34.82 37.71
C ILE A 330 37.88 34.55 38.75
N GLN A 331 38.70 33.51 38.54
CA GLN A 331 39.81 33.19 39.44
C GLN A 331 40.84 34.33 39.49
N SER A 332 41.14 34.95 38.34
CA SER A 332 42.04 36.11 38.26
C SER A 332 41.49 37.31 39.05
N LEU A 333 40.19 37.61 38.91
CA LEU A 333 39.53 38.69 39.65
C LEU A 333 39.61 38.49 41.16
N ILE A 334 39.27 37.29 41.65
CA ILE A 334 39.32 36.94 43.07
C ILE A 334 40.74 37.07 43.62
N ASN A 335 41.75 36.66 42.86
CA ASN A 335 43.16 36.78 43.27
C ASN A 335 43.65 38.23 43.29
N SER A 336 43.14 39.08 42.39
CA SER A 336 43.45 40.51 42.32
C SER A 336 42.83 41.27 43.50
N GLU A 337 41.58 40.98 43.87
CA GLU A 337 40.93 41.58 45.05
C GLU A 337 41.65 41.23 46.36
N ARG A 338 42.20 40.02 46.47
CA ARG A 338 43.00 39.61 47.64
C ARG A 338 44.35 40.32 47.77
N HIS A 339 44.94 40.80 46.66
CA HIS A 339 46.19 41.55 46.68
C HIS A 339 45.99 43.05 46.92
N GLY A 340 44.81 43.60 46.63
CA GLY A 340 44.47 45.02 46.87
C GLY A 340 44.04 45.37 48.30
N GLN A 341 43.89 44.39 49.21
CA GLN A 341 43.51 44.58 50.61
C GLN A 341 44.67 44.44 51.63
N ARG A 342 45.92 44.39 51.16
CA ARG A 342 47.12 44.54 52.00
C ARG A 342 47.75 45.90 51.74
#